data_AF-A0A975BAQ3-F1
#
_entry.id   AF-A0A975BAQ3-F1
#
_cell.length_a   1.000
_cell.length_b   1.000
_cell.length_c   1.000
_cell.angle_alpha   90.00
_cell.angle_beta   90.00
_cell.angle_gamma   90.00
#
_symmetry.space_group_name_H-M   'P 1'
#
loop_
_entity.id
_entity.type
_entity.pdbx_description
1 polymer ?
#
loop_
_entity_poly.entity_id
_entity_poly.type
_entity_poly.pdbx_seq_one_letter_code
_entity_poly.pdbx_strand_id
1 'polypeptide(L)'
;MTTKKIPIGLSDFKKLIEEDCYYIDKTKYIKDVIKSSSEILLLPRPRRFGKTLNLSMLRYFFENSKESCKALFKELEIEKHEVFELHQGKYPVIFLTFKDVKHLNWSDCLNGLKSVVYYEYARHRYLMEKDTLFPEEKNIFNK
;
A
#
# COMPACT_ATOMS: atom_id res chain seq x y z
N MET A 1 -17.17 -11.40 -25.61
CA MET A 1 -16.17 -11.15 -24.54
C MET A 1 -15.32 -9.98 -24.98
N THR A 2 -15.44 -8.84 -24.33
CA THR A 2 -14.50 -7.71 -24.52
C THR A 2 -13.13 -8.15 -24.01
N THR A 3 -12.11 -8.04 -24.85
CA THR A 3 -10.73 -8.38 -24.49
C THR A 3 -10.22 -7.36 -23.48
N LYS A 4 -9.86 -7.83 -22.28
CA LYS A 4 -9.25 -6.98 -21.24
C LYS A 4 -7.90 -6.46 -21.73
N LYS A 5 -7.59 -5.20 -21.40
CA LYS A 5 -6.32 -4.56 -21.78
C LYS A 5 -5.17 -5.16 -20.98
N ILE A 6 -4.01 -5.36 -21.61
CA ILE A 6 -2.80 -5.78 -20.90
C ILE A 6 -2.19 -4.55 -20.20
N PRO A 7 -2.05 -4.55 -18.86
CA PRO A 7 -1.62 -3.38 -18.09
C PRO A 7 -0.10 -3.16 -18.15
N ILE A 8 0.44 -2.82 -19.33
CA ILE A 8 1.88 -2.60 -19.52
C ILE A 8 2.32 -1.33 -18.77
N GLY A 9 3.22 -1.48 -17.81
CA GLY A 9 3.77 -0.36 -17.03
C GLY A 9 2.87 0.13 -15.89
N LEU A 10 1.66 -0.40 -15.77
CA LEU A 10 0.78 -0.12 -14.64
C LEU A 10 1.20 -0.96 -13.43
N SER A 11 1.50 -0.30 -12.31
CA SER A 11 1.97 -0.94 -11.07
C SER A 11 1.14 -0.56 -9.85
N ASP A 12 0.00 0.08 -10.07
CA ASP A 12 -0.95 0.46 -9.05
C ASP A 12 -2.12 -0.54 -9.06
N PHE A 13 -2.32 -1.23 -7.94
CA PHE A 13 -3.33 -2.28 -7.83
C PHE A 13 -4.75 -1.72 -7.97
N LYS A 14 -5.06 -0.58 -7.33
CA LYS A 14 -6.38 0.05 -7.39
C LYS A 14 -6.76 0.39 -8.83
N LYS A 15 -5.88 1.11 -9.54
CA LYS A 15 -6.11 1.46 -10.96
C LYS A 15 -6.29 0.22 -11.84
N LEU A 16 -5.47 -0.81 -11.61
CA LEU A 16 -5.54 -2.03 -12.40
C LEU A 16 -6.89 -2.75 -12.27
N ILE A 17 -7.47 -2.78 -11.07
CA ILE A 17 -8.81 -3.35 -10.83
C ILE A 17 -9.91 -2.43 -11.37
N GLU A 18 -9.84 -1.14 -11.10
CA GLU A 18 -10.85 -0.16 -11.52
C GLU A 18 -10.93 0.03 -13.04
N GLU A 19 -9.81 -0.11 -13.75
CA GLU A 19 -9.74 -0.03 -15.22
C GLU A 19 -10.08 -1.37 -15.91
N ASP A 20 -10.50 -2.39 -15.16
CA ASP A 20 -10.80 -3.75 -15.64
C ASP A 20 -9.70 -4.34 -16.54
N CYS A 21 -8.45 -4.14 -16.15
CA CYS A 21 -7.30 -4.66 -16.88
C CYS A 21 -7.13 -6.17 -16.67
N TYR A 22 -6.36 -6.82 -17.56
CA TYR A 22 -5.99 -8.22 -17.39
C TYR A 22 -5.10 -8.38 -16.14
N TYR A 23 -5.60 -9.13 -15.17
CA TYR A 23 -4.93 -9.36 -13.89
C TYR A 23 -4.85 -10.85 -13.58
N ILE A 24 -3.66 -11.30 -13.19
CA ILE A 24 -3.49 -12.63 -12.61
C ILE A 24 -3.59 -12.44 -11.10
N ASP A 25 -4.65 -13.00 -10.51
CA ASP A 25 -4.92 -12.89 -9.08
C ASP A 25 -3.79 -13.50 -8.25
N LYS A 26 -3.16 -12.66 -7.43
CA LYS A 26 -2.12 -13.03 -6.46
C LYS A 26 -2.51 -12.64 -5.04
N THR A 27 -3.77 -12.30 -4.79
CA THR A 27 -4.22 -11.81 -3.49
C THR A 27 -4.11 -12.83 -2.38
N LYS A 28 -4.09 -14.13 -2.69
CA LYS A 28 -3.75 -15.20 -1.73
C LYS A 28 -2.43 -14.95 -1.00
N TYR A 29 -1.47 -14.29 -1.65
CA TYR A 29 -0.20 -13.91 -1.03
C TYR A 29 -0.35 -13.07 0.24
N ILE A 30 -1.43 -12.29 0.36
CA ILE A 30 -1.74 -11.51 1.56
C ILE A 30 -1.88 -12.42 2.78
N LYS A 31 -2.56 -13.57 2.63
CA LYS A 31 -2.69 -14.58 3.68
C LYS A 31 -1.32 -15.15 4.05
N ASP A 32 -0.48 -15.44 3.07
CA ASP A 32 0.87 -15.98 3.29
C ASP A 32 1.74 -14.97 4.06
N VAL A 33 1.61 -13.67 3.75
CA VAL A 33 2.28 -12.57 4.48
C VAL A 33 1.81 -12.53 5.94
N ILE A 34 0.50 -12.62 6.20
CA ILE A 34 -0.07 -12.56 7.56
C ILE A 34 0.33 -13.78 8.39
N LYS A 35 0.34 -14.97 7.78
CA LYS A 35 0.69 -16.24 8.46
C LYS A 35 2.20 -16.48 8.55
N SER A 36 3.01 -15.62 7.93
CA SER A 36 4.46 -15.71 8.00
C SER A 36 4.94 -15.45 9.43
N SER A 37 5.88 -16.25 9.91
CA SER A 37 6.61 -15.99 11.16
C SER A 37 7.75 -14.97 11.00
N SER A 38 7.95 -14.45 9.78
CA SER A 38 9.04 -13.51 9.51
C SER A 38 8.70 -12.11 9.99
N GLU A 39 9.56 -11.53 10.82
CA GLU A 39 9.47 -10.12 11.21
C GLU A 39 9.72 -9.17 10.03
N ILE A 40 10.57 -9.60 9.08
CA ILE A 40 10.94 -8.82 7.90
C ILE A 40 10.78 -9.67 6.64
N LEU A 41 10.03 -9.16 5.68
CA LEU A 41 9.84 -9.80 4.38
C LEU A 41 10.58 -9.05 3.29
N LEU A 42 11.75 -9.59 2.88
CA LEU A 42 12.53 -9.04 1.79
C LEU A 42 12.07 -9.62 0.45
N LEU A 43 11.58 -8.76 -0.45
CA LEU A 43 11.30 -9.14 -1.83
C LEU A 43 12.50 -8.75 -2.72
N PRO A 44 13.40 -9.69 -3.10
CA PRO A 44 14.61 -9.39 -3.88
C PRO A 44 14.27 -8.83 -5.27
N ARG A 45 15.23 -8.48 -6.13
CA ARG A 45 14.97 -7.66 -7.35
C ARG A 45 14.95 -8.41 -8.70
N PRO A 46 14.22 -9.52 -8.95
CA PRO A 46 13.95 -9.90 -10.33
C PRO A 46 13.03 -8.87 -11.01
N ARG A 47 13.45 -8.35 -12.17
CA ARG A 47 12.71 -7.35 -12.95
C ARG A 47 11.39 -7.91 -13.48
N ARG A 48 10.33 -7.09 -13.50
CA ARG A 48 8.99 -7.39 -14.05
C ARG A 48 8.20 -8.50 -13.32
N PHE A 49 8.56 -8.82 -12.08
CA PHE A 49 7.82 -9.79 -11.25
C PHE A 49 6.63 -9.20 -10.48
N GLY A 50 6.21 -7.96 -10.77
CA GLY A 50 5.03 -7.35 -10.15
C GLY A 50 5.22 -6.92 -8.69
N LYS A 51 6.44 -6.69 -8.22
CA LYS A 51 6.72 -6.33 -6.82
C LYS A 51 6.05 -5.03 -6.39
N THR A 52 6.15 -3.98 -7.20
CA THR A 52 5.47 -2.70 -6.93
C THR A 52 3.96 -2.86 -6.92
N LEU A 53 3.40 -3.67 -7.82
CA LEU A 53 1.98 -4.01 -7.83
C LEU A 53 1.56 -4.76 -6.56
N ASN A 54 2.36 -5.73 -6.12
CA ASN A 54 2.07 -6.48 -4.88
C ASN A 54 2.20 -5.60 -3.63
N LEU A 55 3.15 -4.67 -3.59
CA LEU A 55 3.29 -3.71 -2.50
C LEU A 55 2.10 -2.75 -2.45
N SER A 56 1.62 -2.25 -3.60
CA SER A 56 0.39 -1.44 -3.62
C SER A 56 -0.85 -2.25 -3.25
N MET A 57 -0.96 -3.50 -3.69
CA MET A 57 -2.00 -4.43 -3.26
C MET A 57 -2.02 -4.63 -1.73
N LEU A 58 -0.86 -4.92 -1.11
CA LEU A 58 -0.75 -5.06 0.34
C LEU A 58 -1.16 -3.77 1.06
N ARG A 59 -0.71 -2.61 0.57
CA ARG A 59 -1.13 -1.32 1.10
C ARG A 59 -2.65 -1.19 1.08
N TYR A 60 -3.30 -1.33 -0.08
CA TYR A 60 -4.76 -1.20 -0.18
C TYR A 60 -5.53 -2.24 0.64
N PHE A 61 -4.94 -3.41 0.87
CA PHE A 61 -5.55 -4.42 1.71
C PHE A 61 -5.59 -3.97 3.18
N PHE A 62 -4.46 -3.57 3.75
CA PHE A 62 -4.35 -3.27 5.18
C PHE A 62 -4.80 -1.85 5.54
N GLU A 63 -4.71 -0.90 4.60
CA GLU A 63 -4.85 0.54 4.85
C GLU A 63 -6.26 0.97 5.27
N ASN A 64 -6.35 1.60 6.44
CA ASN A 64 -7.53 2.29 6.93
C ASN A 64 -7.61 3.70 6.33
N SER A 65 -8.00 3.79 5.07
CA SER A 65 -8.27 5.05 4.37
C SER A 65 -9.66 5.61 4.67
N LYS A 66 -9.90 6.89 4.35
CA LYS A 66 -11.23 7.51 4.44
C LYS A 66 -12.27 6.78 3.59
N GLU A 67 -11.85 6.32 2.41
CA GLU A 67 -12.64 5.47 1.52
C GLU A 67 -12.27 4.00 1.75
N SER A 68 -13.25 3.11 1.83
CA SER A 68 -12.99 1.68 2.00
C SER A 68 -12.41 1.08 0.72
N CYS A 69 -11.25 0.42 0.84
CA CYS A 69 -10.65 -0.35 -0.24
C CYS A 69 -11.20 -1.78 -0.37
N LYS A 70 -12.20 -2.17 0.44
CA LYS A 70 -12.73 -3.53 0.47
C LYS A 70 -13.24 -4.01 -0.90
N ALA A 71 -13.87 -3.11 -1.66
CA ALA A 71 -14.40 -3.39 -2.99
C ALA A 71 -13.32 -3.78 -4.02
N LEU A 72 -12.06 -3.37 -3.83
CA LEU A 72 -10.95 -3.73 -4.74
C LEU A 72 -10.61 -5.22 -4.70
N PHE A 73 -11.07 -5.93 -3.67
CA PHE A 73 -10.77 -7.35 -3.45
C PHE A 73 -11.98 -8.26 -3.68
N LYS A 74 -13.11 -7.69 -4.13
CA LYS A 74 -14.31 -8.46 -4.43
C LYS A 74 -14.02 -9.48 -5.53
N GLU A 75 -14.50 -10.70 -5.34
CA GLU A 75 -14.32 -11.85 -6.24
C GLU A 75 -12.86 -12.31 -6.41
N LEU A 76 -11.92 -11.76 -5.63
CA LEU A 76 -10.52 -12.20 -5.58
C LEU A 76 -10.32 -13.28 -4.51
N GLU A 77 -9.27 -14.07 -4.66
CA GLU A 77 -9.00 -15.25 -3.83
C GLU A 77 -8.90 -14.93 -2.34
N ILE A 78 -8.35 -13.76 -1.97
CA ILE A 78 -8.23 -13.36 -0.56
C ILE A 78 -9.59 -13.19 0.14
N GLU A 79 -10.65 -12.80 -0.57
CA GLU A 79 -11.99 -12.60 -0.01
C GLU A 79 -12.55 -13.88 0.62
N LYS A 80 -12.13 -15.04 0.12
CA LYS A 80 -12.56 -16.37 0.60
C LYS A 80 -11.86 -16.81 1.87
N HIS A 81 -10.94 -16.03 2.42
CA HIS A 81 -10.13 -16.41 3.58
C HIS A 81 -10.50 -15.58 4.82
N GLU A 82 -10.52 -16.23 5.99
CA GLU A 82 -10.82 -15.64 7.31
C GLU A 82 -10.07 -14.33 7.58
N VAL A 83 -8.82 -14.23 7.12
CA VAL A 83 -7.94 -13.07 7.33
C VAL A 83 -8.47 -11.80 6.66
N PHE A 84 -9.36 -11.94 5.67
CA PHE A 84 -9.96 -10.82 4.96
C PHE A 84 -10.70 -9.88 5.91
N GLU A 85 -11.74 -10.38 6.58
CA GLU A 85 -12.53 -9.57 7.54
C GLU A 85 -11.72 -9.21 8.79
N LEU A 86 -10.71 -10.01 9.14
CA LEU A 86 -9.86 -9.75 10.30
C LEU A 86 -8.89 -8.58 10.08
N HIS A 87 -8.39 -8.35 8.87
CA HIS A 87 -7.30 -7.40 8.62
C HIS A 87 -7.59 -6.33 7.57
N GLN A 88 -8.58 -6.50 6.70
CA GLN A 88 -8.84 -5.55 5.63
C GLN A 88 -9.22 -4.17 6.21
N GLY A 89 -8.51 -3.14 5.78
CA GLY A 89 -8.81 -1.74 6.07
C GLY A 89 -8.64 -1.32 7.53
N LYS A 90 -7.87 -2.06 8.34
CA LYS A 90 -7.79 -1.82 9.79
C LYS A 90 -6.59 -0.99 10.25
N TYR A 91 -5.55 -0.85 9.43
CA TYR A 91 -4.26 -0.35 9.89
C TYR A 91 -3.88 0.98 9.24
N PRO A 92 -3.27 1.92 9.98
CA PRO A 92 -2.54 3.03 9.37
C PRO A 92 -1.25 2.48 8.74
N VAL A 93 -1.27 2.25 7.43
CA VAL A 93 -0.13 1.67 6.71
C VAL A 93 0.85 2.77 6.30
N ILE A 94 2.08 2.68 6.76
CA ILE A 94 3.18 3.52 6.29
C ILE A 94 3.72 2.94 4.96
N PHE A 95 3.67 3.74 3.91
CA PHE A 95 4.09 3.37 2.56
C PHE A 95 5.01 4.43 1.97
N LEU A 96 6.31 4.12 1.91
CA LEU A 96 7.32 5.02 1.36
C LEU A 96 7.84 4.51 0.02
N THR A 97 7.91 5.41 -0.97
CA THR A 97 8.59 5.14 -2.25
C THR A 97 9.65 6.21 -2.49
N PHE A 98 10.90 5.77 -2.65
CA PHE A 98 12.03 6.64 -3.00
C PHE A 98 12.34 6.60 -4.50
N LYS A 99 11.48 5.99 -5.32
CA LYS A 99 11.69 5.81 -6.76
C LYS A 99 11.98 7.14 -7.47
N ASP A 100 11.31 8.20 -7.06
CA ASP A 100 11.33 9.50 -7.74
C ASP A 100 12.29 10.51 -7.09
N VAL A 101 12.99 10.11 -6.02
CA VAL A 101 14.07 10.90 -5.42
C VAL A 101 15.32 10.73 -6.28
N LYS A 102 15.39 11.50 -7.37
CA LYS A 102 16.47 11.48 -8.35
C LYS A 102 17.03 12.88 -8.54
N HIS A 103 18.02 13.23 -7.72
CA HIS A 103 18.63 14.55 -7.73
C HIS A 103 20.13 14.45 -8.02
N LEU A 104 20.68 15.49 -8.63
CA LEU A 104 22.10 15.52 -9.05
C LEU A 104 23.05 15.98 -7.94
N ASN A 105 22.53 16.55 -6.86
CA ASN A 105 23.31 16.98 -5.69
C ASN A 105 22.69 16.50 -4.38
N TRP A 106 23.51 16.48 -3.32
CA TRP A 106 23.12 15.99 -2.00
C TRP A 106 21.99 16.80 -1.36
N SER A 107 22.04 18.14 -1.46
CA SER A 107 21.04 19.02 -0.85
C SER A 107 19.64 18.73 -1.38
N ASP A 108 19.49 18.64 -2.70
CA ASP A 108 18.21 18.34 -3.34
C ASP A 108 17.76 16.90 -3.05
N CYS A 109 18.70 15.95 -3.00
CA CYS A 109 18.40 14.57 -2.60
C CYS A 109 17.82 14.51 -1.18
N LEU A 110 18.48 15.19 -0.23
CA LEU A 110 18.03 15.27 1.16
C LEU A 110 16.66 15.93 1.27
N ASN A 111 16.42 17.00 0.49
CA ASN A 111 15.11 17.64 0.43
C ASN A 111 14.04 16.69 -0.13
N GLY A 112 14.35 15.94 -1.19
CA GLY A 112 13.44 14.93 -1.76
C GLY A 112 13.09 13.82 -0.76
N LEU A 113 14.08 13.32 -0.01
CA LEU A 113 13.84 12.34 1.07
C LEU A 113 12.94 12.91 2.17
N LYS A 114 13.23 14.14 2.64
CA LYS A 114 12.39 14.85 3.61
C LYS A 114 10.96 15.01 3.11
N SER A 115 10.78 15.38 1.84
CA SER A 115 9.47 15.51 1.22
C SER A 115 8.71 14.18 1.20
N VAL A 116 9.35 13.06 0.84
CA VAL A 116 8.70 11.73 0.84
C VAL A 116 8.17 11.39 2.24
N VAL A 117 8.98 11.58 3.28
CA VAL A 117 8.57 11.33 4.66
C VAL A 117 7.47 12.30 5.10
N TYR A 118 7.61 13.59 4.79
CA TYR A 118 6.63 14.62 5.10
C TYR A 118 5.26 14.33 4.50
N TYR A 119 5.20 13.96 3.21
CA TYR A 119 3.92 13.66 2.55
C TYR A 119 3.26 12.42 3.14
N GLU A 120 4.04 11.40 3.46
CA GLU A 120 3.49 10.19 4.09
C GLU A 120 2.93 10.50 5.48
N TYR A 121 3.64 11.31 6.25
CA TYR A 121 3.14 11.79 7.53
C TYR A 121 1.86 12.63 7.39
N ALA A 122 1.85 13.59 6.46
CA ALA A 122 0.69 14.43 6.18
C ALA A 122 -0.53 13.62 5.77
N ARG A 123 -0.34 12.51 5.04
CA ARG A 123 -1.39 11.58 4.62
C ARG A 123 -2.10 10.93 5.81
N HIS A 124 -1.42 10.77 6.95
CA HIS A 124 -1.96 10.22 8.19
C HIS A 124 -2.52 11.26 9.17
N ARG A 125 -2.61 12.55 8.80
CA ARG A 125 -3.20 13.58 9.66
C ARG A 125 -4.60 13.27 10.18
N TYR A 126 -5.37 12.45 9.46
CA TYR A 126 -6.69 12.00 9.92
C TYR A 126 -6.65 11.22 11.25
N LEU A 127 -5.48 10.68 11.64
CA LEU A 127 -5.32 10.00 12.94
C LEU A 127 -5.48 10.97 14.12
N MET A 128 -5.26 12.27 13.90
CA MET A 128 -5.48 13.32 14.90
C MET A 128 -6.95 13.53 15.21
N GLU A 129 -7.80 13.38 14.19
CA GLU A 129 -9.26 13.51 14.26
C GLU A 129 -9.90 12.27 14.90
N LYS A 130 -9.23 11.11 14.85
CA LYS A 130 -9.69 9.86 15.46
C LYS A 130 -9.22 9.74 16.91
N ASP A 131 -9.97 9.00 17.74
CA ASP A 131 -9.57 8.62 19.11
C ASP A 131 -8.58 7.46 19.14
N THR A 132 -7.68 7.40 18.15
CA THR A 132 -6.66 6.33 18.03
C THR A 132 -5.36 6.68 18.73
N LEU A 133 -5.07 7.98 18.89
CA LEU A 133 -3.84 8.49 19.49
C LEU A 133 -4.10 9.03 20.88
N PHE A 134 -3.22 8.72 21.83
CA PHE A 134 -3.19 9.35 23.15
C PHE A 134 -2.86 10.85 23.04
N PRO A 135 -3.27 11.68 24.00
CA PRO A 135 -2.98 13.13 23.98
C PRO A 135 -1.49 13.46 23.79
N GLU A 136 -0.59 12.68 24.40
CA GLU A 136 0.86 12.83 24.28
C GLU A 136 1.36 12.55 22.87
N GLU A 137 0.79 11.52 22.21
CA GLU A 137 1.10 11.16 20.83
C GLU A 137 0.60 12.23 19.85
N LYS A 138 -0.58 12.83 20.11
CA LYS A 138 -1.08 13.97 19.33
C LYS A 138 -0.14 15.17 19.41
N ASN A 139 0.47 15.42 20.57
CA ASN A 139 1.44 16.51 20.74
C ASN A 139 2.74 16.26 19.97
N ILE A 140 3.23 15.01 19.93
CA ILE A 140 4.36 14.63 19.08
C ILE A 140 3.96 14.77 17.61
N PHE A 141 2.73 14.40 17.26
CA PHE A 141 2.28 14.42 15.87
C PHE A 141 2.15 15.86 15.30
N ASN A 142 1.98 16.87 16.15
CA ASN A 142 1.88 18.27 15.72
C ASN A 142 3.24 19.00 15.61
N LYS A 143 4.34 18.37 15.99
CA LYS A 143 5.70 18.94 15.85
C LYS A 143 6.33 18.59 14.51
#